data_AF-A0A7C5A2P3-F1
#
_entry.id   AF-A0A7C5A2P3-F1
#
_cell.length_a   1.000
_cell.length_b   1.000
_cell.length_c   1.000
_cell.angle_alpha   90.00
_cell.angle_beta   90.00
_cell.angle_gamma   90.00
#
_symmetry.space_group_name_H-M   'P 1'
#
loop_
_entity.id
_entity.type
_entity.pdbx_description
1 polymer ?
#
loop_
_entity_poly.entity_id
_entity_poly.type
_entity_poly.pdbx_seq_one_letter_code
_entity_poly.pdbx_strand_id
1 'polypeptide(L)'
;METTNRFPAFLAYFLLIFGCLYVFIFERRDKFAVYHAKQSLLIVLTALAAPLVWGVVAWLLSWLPFGFLLGVALFSLVVATYIFLVVIWLLGMLHVSQTQAKPLPLIGGWAKWIPIG
;
A
#
# COMPACT_ATOMS: atom_id res chain seq x y z
N MET A 1 -14.82 -2.45 27.64
CA MET A 1 -14.56 -2.58 26.19
C MET A 1 -13.79 -1.34 25.79
N GLU A 2 -12.53 -1.46 25.39
CA GLU A 2 -11.84 -0.31 24.81
C GLU A 2 -12.57 0.08 23.53
N THR A 3 -13.01 1.33 23.43
CA THR A 3 -13.64 1.86 22.24
C THR A 3 -12.60 1.91 21.13
N THR A 4 -12.73 1.05 20.12
CA THR A 4 -11.83 1.06 18.95
C THR A 4 -11.85 2.45 18.32
N ASN A 5 -10.73 3.17 18.37
CA ASN A 5 -10.64 4.50 17.80
C ASN A 5 -10.42 4.39 16.30
N ARG A 6 -11.46 4.66 15.51
CA ARG A 6 -11.40 4.55 14.04
C ARG A 6 -10.64 5.71 13.40
N PHE A 7 -10.53 6.84 14.10
CA PHE A 7 -9.98 8.08 13.55
C PHE A 7 -8.49 7.93 13.15
N PRO A 8 -7.59 7.39 13.99
CA PRO A 8 -6.20 7.16 13.61
C PRO A 8 -6.05 6.19 12.43
N ALA A 9 -6.84 5.11 12.43
CA ALA A 9 -6.84 4.13 11.34
C ALA A 9 -7.28 4.76 10.01
N PHE A 10 -8.30 5.62 10.03
CA PHE A 10 -8.76 6.35 8.85
C PHE A 10 -7.71 7.35 8.37
N LEU A 11 -7.09 8.08 9.31
CA LEU A 11 -6.04 9.05 9.03
C LEU A 11 -4.84 8.39 8.34
N ALA A 12 -4.51 7.15 8.71
CA ALA A 12 -3.44 6.38 8.08
C ALA A 12 -3.67 6.14 6.58
N TYR A 13 -4.91 5.94 6.13
CA TYR A 13 -5.23 5.84 4.70
C TYR A 13 -5.35 7.21 4.05
N PHE A 14 -5.96 8.19 4.72
CA PHE A 14 -6.24 9.51 4.15
C PHE A 14 -4.98 10.32 3.90
N LEU A 15 -4.05 10.33 4.86
CA LEU A 15 -2.77 11.05 4.77
C LEU A 15 -1.60 10.16 4.34
N LEU A 16 -1.86 8.88 4.00
CA LEU A 16 -0.87 7.89 3.58
C LEU A 16 0.35 7.88 4.52
N ILE A 17 1.54 8.29 4.03
CA ILE A 17 2.80 8.31 4.80
C ILE A 17 2.64 9.09 6.11
N PHE A 18 2.08 10.30 6.06
CA PHE A 18 1.99 11.15 7.25
C PHE A 18 1.02 10.56 8.28
N GLY A 19 -0.09 9.96 7.82
CA GLY A 19 -1.02 9.26 8.69
C GLY A 19 -0.44 7.99 9.30
N CYS A 20 0.34 7.22 8.53
CA CYS A 20 1.06 6.06 9.04
C CYS A 20 2.08 6.45 10.11
N LEU A 21 2.86 7.51 9.87
CA LEU A 21 3.82 8.03 10.84
C LEU A 21 3.12 8.50 12.13
N TYR A 22 2.00 9.21 12.00
CA TYR A 22 1.19 9.60 13.15
C TYR A 22 0.79 8.39 14.00
N VAL A 23 0.23 7.35 13.37
CA VAL A 23 -0.17 6.13 14.10
C VAL A 23 1.03 5.43 14.72
N PHE A 24 2.13 5.29 13.99
CA PHE A 24 3.34 4.66 14.50
C PHE A 24 4.09 5.51 15.52
N ILE A 25 3.71 6.74 15.82
CA ILE A 25 4.35 7.54 16.88
C ILE A 25 3.41 7.66 18.07
N PHE A 26 2.16 8.03 17.83
CA PHE A 26 1.21 8.42 18.88
C PHE A 26 0.23 7.31 19.26
N GLU A 27 -0.10 6.40 18.34
CA GLU A 27 -1.17 5.41 18.51
C GLU A 27 -0.66 3.97 18.49
N ARG A 28 0.61 3.74 18.86
CA ARG A 28 1.28 2.43 18.84
C ARG A 28 0.57 1.34 19.67
N ARG A 29 -0.22 1.73 20.67
CA ARG A 29 -0.94 0.81 21.57
C ARG A 29 -2.26 0.34 20.96
N ASP A 30 -2.82 1.10 20.01
CA ASP A 30 -4.03 0.71 19.31
C ASP A 30 -3.69 -0.28 18.19
N LYS A 31 -3.93 -1.57 18.48
CA LYS A 31 -3.69 -2.66 17.52
C LYS A 31 -4.50 -2.49 16.22
N PHE A 32 -5.68 -1.89 16.28
CA PHE A 32 -6.52 -1.64 15.11
C PHE A 32 -5.93 -0.53 14.25
N ALA A 33 -5.52 0.59 14.87
CA ALA A 33 -4.83 1.67 14.16
C ALA A 33 -3.52 1.18 13.52
N VAL A 34 -2.68 0.48 14.28
CA VAL A 34 -1.39 -0.06 13.81
C VAL A 34 -1.59 -1.03 12.65
N TYR A 35 -2.62 -1.88 12.70
CA TYR A 35 -2.95 -2.80 11.61
C TYR A 35 -3.22 -2.06 10.29
N HIS A 36 -4.09 -1.05 10.33
CA HIS A 36 -4.44 -0.26 9.15
C HIS A 36 -3.29 0.64 8.68
N ALA A 37 -2.45 1.14 9.60
CA ALA A 37 -1.23 1.85 9.25
C ALA A 37 -0.22 0.97 8.50
N LYS A 38 -0.03 -0.29 8.92
CA LYS A 38 0.81 -1.25 8.17
C LYS A 38 0.27 -1.52 6.76
N GLN A 39 -1.05 -1.68 6.63
CA GLN A 39 -1.68 -1.88 5.33
C GLN A 39 -1.54 -0.66 4.42
N SER A 40 -1.79 0.55 4.94
CA SER A 40 -1.60 1.80 4.19
C SER A 40 -0.14 2.00 3.78
N LEU A 41 0.81 1.74 4.67
CA LEU A 41 2.24 1.78 4.36
C LEU A 41 2.60 0.81 3.23
N LEU A 42 2.07 -0.41 3.25
CA LEU A 42 2.31 -1.39 2.19
C LEU A 42 1.79 -0.91 0.83
N ILE A 43 0.61 -0.26 0.78
CA ILE A 43 0.07 0.34 -0.44
C ILE A 43 1.04 1.38 -0.99
N VAL A 44 1.53 2.29 -0.13
CA VAL A 44 2.51 3.31 -0.52
C VAL A 44 3.80 2.69 -1.03
N LEU A 45 4.36 1.72 -0.31
CA LEU A 45 5.60 1.05 -0.72
C LEU A 45 5.43 0.34 -2.07
N THR A 46 4.29 -0.30 -2.31
CA THR A 46 3.98 -0.94 -3.60
C THR A 46 3.84 0.10 -4.71
N ALA A 47 3.19 1.23 -4.44
CA ALA A 47 3.04 2.35 -5.37
C ALA A 47 4.40 2.95 -5.78
N LEU A 48 5.37 3.01 -4.87
CA LEU A 48 6.72 3.48 -5.15
C LEU A 48 7.57 2.42 -5.85
N ALA A 49 7.44 1.15 -5.46
CA ALA A 49 8.23 0.06 -6.03
C ALA A 49 7.86 -0.25 -7.49
N ALA A 50 6.58 -0.19 -7.85
CA ALA A 50 6.11 -0.54 -9.20
C ALA A 50 6.83 0.20 -10.35
N PRO A 51 6.94 1.54 -10.37
CA PRO A 51 7.67 2.25 -11.42
C PRO A 51 9.18 2.02 -11.35
N LEU A 52 9.75 1.81 -10.15
CA LEU A 52 11.19 1.54 -10.00
C LEU A 52 11.56 0.17 -10.60
N VAL A 53 10.78 -0.87 -10.28
CA VAL A 53 10.95 -2.21 -10.84
C VAL A 53 10.80 -2.17 -12.36
N TRP A 54 9.76 -1.49 -12.86
CA TRP A 54 9.59 -1.31 -14.29
C TRP A 54 10.77 -0.58 -14.93
N GLY A 55 11.28 0.49 -14.32
CA GLY A 55 12.41 1.25 -14.84
C GLY A 55 13.67 0.39 -14.99
N VAL A 56 13.98 -0.45 -14.00
CA VAL A 56 15.10 -1.41 -14.07
C VAL A 56 14.87 -2.43 -15.19
N VAL A 57 13.67 -3.02 -15.28
CA VAL A 57 13.34 -4.01 -16.32
C VAL A 57 13.41 -3.39 -17.72
N ALA A 58 12.83 -2.21 -17.92
CA ALA A 58 12.85 -1.48 -19.19
C ALA A 58 14.29 -1.10 -19.58
N TRP A 59 15.11 -0.68 -18.61
CA TRP A 59 16.52 -0.40 -18.84
C TRP A 59 17.28 -1.65 -19.30
N LEU A 60 17.09 -2.81 -18.64
CA LEU A 60 17.70 -4.07 -19.07
C LEU A 60 17.24 -4.50 -20.47
N LEU A 61 15.95 -4.33 -20.79
CA LEU A 61 15.42 -4.65 -22.11
C LEU A 61 15.94 -3.73 -23.21
N SER A 62 16.33 -2.49 -22.89
CA SER A 62 16.81 -1.53 -23.89
C SER A 62 18.09 -1.97 -24.60
N TRP A 63 18.84 -2.92 -24.03
CA TRP A 63 20.03 -3.53 -24.63
C TRP A 63 19.71 -4.57 -25.71
N LEU A 64 18.46 -5.03 -25.80
CA LEU A 64 18.01 -5.97 -26.82
C LEU A 64 17.48 -5.22 -28.06
N PRO A 65 17.67 -5.76 -29.28
CA PRO A 65 17.00 -5.23 -30.47
C PRO A 65 15.48 -5.20 -30.25
N PHE A 66 14.85 -4.06 -30.51
CA PHE A 66 13.42 -3.82 -30.26
C PHE A 66 12.95 -3.92 -28.80
N GLY A 67 13.85 -4.15 -27.83
CA GLY A 67 13.45 -4.32 -26.43
C GLY A 67 12.84 -3.07 -25.78
N PHE A 68 13.10 -1.89 -26.34
CA PHE A 68 12.41 -0.66 -25.93
C PHE A 68 10.88 -0.76 -26.11
N LEU A 69 10.38 -1.42 -27.18
CA LEU A 69 8.95 -1.61 -27.42
C LEU A 69 8.32 -2.46 -26.32
N LEU A 70 9.02 -3.51 -25.89
CA LEU A 70 8.61 -4.34 -24.75
C LEU A 70 8.62 -3.53 -23.45
N GLY A 71 9.66 -2.72 -23.21
CA GLY A 71 9.73 -1.83 -22.05
C GLY A 71 8.54 -0.88 -21.96
N VAL A 72 8.18 -0.23 -23.08
CA VAL A 72 7.00 0.65 -23.16
C VAL A 72 5.71 -0.16 -22.94
N ALA A 73 5.56 -1.32 -23.57
CA ALA A 73 4.38 -2.16 -23.39
C ALA A 73 4.19 -2.60 -21.92
N LEU A 74 5.27 -2.94 -21.23
CA LEU A 74 5.25 -3.34 -19.82
C LEU A 74 4.84 -2.20 -18.88
N PHE A 75 4.91 -0.93 -19.30
CA PHE A 75 4.39 0.19 -18.50
C PHE A 75 2.88 0.07 -18.25
N SER A 76 2.14 -0.61 -19.13
CA SER A 76 0.73 -0.92 -18.90
C SER A 76 0.48 -1.70 -17.60
N LEU A 77 1.44 -2.54 -17.16
CA LEU A 77 1.36 -3.25 -15.88
C LEU A 77 1.51 -2.30 -14.70
N VAL A 78 2.31 -1.24 -14.82
CA VAL A 78 2.43 -0.19 -13.79
C VAL A 78 1.10 0.55 -13.66
N VAL A 79 0.47 0.91 -14.78
CA VAL A 79 -0.86 1.52 -14.80
C VAL A 79 -1.91 0.60 -14.16
N ALA A 80 -1.94 -0.68 -14.56
CA ALA A 80 -2.84 -1.67 -13.97
C ALA A 80 -2.62 -1.83 -12.46
N THR A 81 -1.36 -1.79 -12.02
CA THR A 81 -1.00 -1.83 -10.59
C THR A 81 -1.56 -0.61 -9.87
N TYR A 82 -1.42 0.60 -10.40
CA TYR A 82 -2.00 1.79 -9.76
C TYR A 82 -3.52 1.74 -9.66
N ILE A 83 -4.22 1.28 -10.71
CA ILE A 83 -5.68 1.09 -10.66
C ILE A 83 -6.04 0.10 -9.54
N PHE A 84 -5.34 -1.03 -9.46
CA PHE A 84 -5.53 -2.00 -8.40
C PHE A 84 -5.26 -1.41 -7.00
N LEU A 85 -4.18 -0.62 -6.84
CA LEU A 85 -3.84 0.05 -5.59
C LEU A 85 -4.91 1.06 -5.14
N VAL A 86 -5.54 1.78 -6.07
CA VAL A 86 -6.67 2.67 -5.75
C VAL A 86 -7.86 1.87 -5.23
N VAL A 87 -8.19 0.75 -5.87
CA VAL A 87 -9.31 -0.12 -5.43
C VAL A 87 -9.07 -0.63 -4.01
N ILE A 88 -7.89 -1.16 -3.71
CA ILE A 88 -7.60 -1.69 -2.37
C ILE A 88 -7.46 -0.58 -1.30
N TRP A 89 -7.04 0.62 -1.69
CA TRP A 89 -7.00 1.78 -0.79
C TRP A 89 -8.42 2.18 -0.36
N LEU A 90 -9.37 2.22 -1.30
CA LEU A 90 -10.79 2.44 -1.00
C LEU A 90 -11.37 1.31 -0.14
N LEU A 91 -11.06 0.04 -0.44
CA LEU A 91 -11.47 -1.10 0.39
C LEU A 91 -10.92 -1.00 1.81
N GLY A 92 -9.69 -0.53 1.98
CA GLY A 92 -9.08 -0.28 3.30
C GLY A 92 -9.88 0.73 4.12
N MET A 93 -10.24 1.88 3.52
CA MET A 93 -11.09 2.88 4.16
C MET A 93 -12.49 2.36 4.51
N LEU A 94 -13.09 1.54 3.64
CA LEU A 94 -14.37 0.90 3.89
C LEU A 94 -14.30 -0.07 5.09
N HIS A 95 -13.24 -0.87 5.17
CA HIS A 95 -13.02 -1.77 6.31
C HIS A 95 -12.84 -1.00 7.63
N VAL A 96 -12.12 0.13 7.62
CA VAL A 96 -12.00 1.01 8.80
C VAL A 96 -13.37 1.52 9.23
N SER A 97 -14.19 1.98 8.29
CA SER A 97 -15.54 2.49 8.55
C SER A 97 -16.46 1.43 9.17
N GLN A 98 -16.23 0.16 8.82
CA GLN A 98 -16.92 -1.00 9.37
C GLN A 98 -16.27 -1.58 10.65
N THR A 99 -15.17 -1.00 11.15
CA THR A 99 -14.38 -1.52 12.30
C THR A 99 -13.79 -2.90 12.06
N GLN A 100 -13.45 -3.23 10.81
CA GLN A 100 -12.98 -4.56 10.42
C GLN A 100 -11.48 -4.56 10.15
N ALA A 101 -10.73 -5.34 10.93
CA ALA A 101 -9.31 -5.62 10.67
C ALA A 101 -9.18 -6.79 9.66
N LYS A 102 -9.60 -6.55 8.41
CA LYS A 102 -9.55 -7.56 7.34
C LYS A 102 -8.34 -7.36 6.42
N PRO A 103 -7.66 -8.44 6.01
CA PRO A 103 -6.57 -8.34 5.06
C PRO A 103 -7.11 -7.87 3.70
N LEU A 104 -6.42 -6.90 3.10
CA LEU A 104 -6.68 -6.51 1.71
C LEU A 104 -6.39 -7.67 0.74
N PRO A 105 -7.13 -7.77 -0.37
CA PRO A 105 -6.90 -8.82 -1.36
C PRO A 105 -5.48 -8.72 -1.94
N LEU A 106 -4.87 -9.88 -2.22
CA LEU A 106 -3.53 -10.09 -2.79
C LEU A 106 -2.33 -9.59 -1.95
N ILE A 107 -2.41 -8.41 -1.34
CA ILE A 107 -1.30 -7.80 -0.60
C ILE A 107 -1.49 -7.77 0.92
N GLY A 108 -2.72 -7.97 1.43
CA GLY A 108 -3.03 -7.82 2.85
C GLY A 108 -2.29 -8.80 3.76
N GLY A 109 -1.92 -9.97 3.22
CA GLY A 109 -1.10 -10.95 3.93
C GLY A 109 0.35 -10.53 4.11
N TRP A 110 0.84 -9.50 3.40
CA TRP A 110 2.24 -9.06 3.49
C TRP A 110 2.47 -8.03 4.60
N ALA A 111 1.42 -7.32 5.02
CA ALA A 111 1.50 -6.34 6.11
C ALA A 111 2.00 -6.95 7.43
N LYS A 112 1.79 -8.26 7.65
CA LYS A 112 2.27 -9.00 8.83
C LYS A 112 3.79 -9.09 8.93
N TRP A 113 4.51 -8.98 7.81
CA TRP A 113 5.97 -9.08 7.78
C TRP A 113 6.69 -7.75 8.06
N ILE A 114 5.94 -6.64 8.20
CA ILE A 114 6.50 -5.35 8.59
C ILE A 114 6.72 -5.36 10.11
N PRO A 115 7.98 -5.38 10.60
CA PRO A 115 8.30 -5.56 12.03
C PRO A 115 8.16 -4.26 12.84
N ILE A 116 7.21 -3.40 12.46
CA ILE A 116 7.03 -2.07 13.06
C ILE A 116 5.76 -2.09 13.92
N GLY A 117 5.87 -2.13 15.24
CA GLY A 117 4.73 -2.13 16.17
C GLY A 117 4.83 -3.24 17.19
#